data_AF-A0A9E0GYR3-F1
#
_entry.id   AF-A0A9E0GYR3-F1
#
_cell.length_a   1.000
_cell.length_b   1.000
_cell.length_c   1.000
_cell.angle_alpha   90.00
_cell.angle_beta   90.00
_cell.angle_gamma   90.00
#
_symmetry.space_group_name_H-M   'P 1'
#
loop_
_entity.id
_entity.type
_entity.pdbx_description
1 polymer ?
#
loop_
_entity_poly.entity_id
_entity_poly.type
_entity_poly.pdbx_seq_one_letter_code
_entity_poly.pdbx_strand_id
1 'polypeptide(L)'
;MELQINCMQSLYRKMEMSQRKNKGYFSIMSNETETSLNSPAQEKVQRGFSIHDAYSIMKSSGTKFSVGNLATVSENLDKRVDTERYSIESTSEIAGYWQIYDKTLNQTFVLNPDTTTLQTDTNTNKNYIVFQNVFGEPENVMYADNELVGALKQFLNTDSIPTTSLNENYVIDINKFTGIESLKVKGNEGAGSWNLICNQEQKEKLQELANLYKEKYPNLVKTDGMAMGFADAEVAGQAVRTENGIMLIACNGLNYMDNVDPSKSWHIMYSINDTDMYKKIMNAMTEGYIIGKDIENVSKWEKYFEEKELSYERILSDEELELLQMNKI
;
A
#
# COMPACT_ATOMS: atom_id res chain seq x y z
N MET A 1 -4.10 39.80 -22.59
CA MET A 1 -2.85 39.04 -22.38
C MET A 1 -2.99 38.40 -21.02
N GLU A 2 -3.72 37.28 -20.97
CA GLU A 2 -4.07 36.58 -19.74
C GLU A 2 -3.22 35.32 -19.65
N LEU A 3 -2.53 35.18 -18.52
CA LEU A 3 -1.67 34.07 -18.18
C LEU A 3 -2.51 32.78 -18.03
N GLN A 4 -2.24 31.81 -18.91
CA GLN A 4 -2.69 30.42 -18.75
C GLN A 4 -2.18 29.86 -17.42
N ILE A 5 -3.08 29.68 -16.47
CA ILE A 5 -2.81 28.91 -15.26
C ILE A 5 -2.93 27.42 -15.61
N ASN A 6 -1.83 26.70 -15.39
CA ASN A 6 -1.57 25.31 -15.76
C ASN A 6 -2.68 24.32 -15.36
N CYS A 7 -3.27 23.69 -16.38
CA CYS A 7 -4.26 22.60 -16.31
C CYS A 7 -3.83 21.42 -15.39
N MET A 8 -2.52 21.21 -15.26
CA MET A 8 -1.88 20.18 -14.42
C MET A 8 -2.20 20.29 -12.92
N GLN A 9 -2.29 21.50 -12.35
CA GLN A 9 -2.55 21.63 -10.90
C GLN A 9 -4.00 21.27 -10.54
N SER A 10 -4.94 21.44 -11.46
CA SER A 10 -6.34 21.03 -11.23
C SER A 10 -6.52 19.51 -11.29
N LEU A 11 -5.71 18.82 -12.11
CA LEU A 11 -5.69 17.36 -12.24
C LEU A 11 -5.17 16.70 -10.96
N TYR A 12 -4.07 17.20 -10.40
CA TYR A 12 -3.54 16.70 -9.11
C TYR A 12 -4.53 16.92 -7.95
N ARG A 13 -5.19 18.09 -7.88
CA ARG A 13 -6.14 18.39 -6.81
C ARG A 13 -7.43 17.56 -6.89
N LYS A 14 -7.84 17.16 -8.10
CA LYS A 14 -9.01 16.28 -8.31
C LYS A 14 -8.67 14.80 -8.12
N MET A 15 -7.49 14.35 -8.54
CA MET A 15 -6.95 13.03 -8.19
C MET A 15 -6.79 12.89 -6.68
N GLU A 16 -6.34 13.91 -5.95
CA GLU A 16 -6.32 13.91 -4.48
C GLU A 16 -7.70 13.66 -3.86
N MET A 17 -8.79 14.18 -4.44
CA MET A 17 -10.14 13.98 -3.89
C MET A 17 -10.72 12.59 -4.21
N SER A 18 -10.38 12.02 -5.37
CA SER A 18 -10.70 10.63 -5.73
C SER A 18 -9.85 9.65 -4.90
N GLN A 19 -8.55 9.92 -4.78
CA GLN A 19 -7.63 9.20 -3.91
C GLN A 19 -8.04 9.32 -2.43
N ARG A 20 -8.61 10.43 -1.94
CA ARG A 20 -9.10 10.51 -0.54
C ARG A 20 -10.15 9.44 -0.20
N LYS A 21 -10.87 8.88 -1.17
CA LYS A 21 -11.81 7.78 -0.94
C LYS A 21 -11.14 6.40 -0.80
N ASN A 22 -9.95 6.19 -1.38
CA ASN A 22 -9.20 4.91 -1.30
C ASN A 22 -7.89 4.98 -0.49
N LYS A 23 -7.24 6.14 -0.43
CA LYS A 23 -6.09 6.50 0.44
C LYS A 23 -6.52 7.01 1.82
N GLY A 24 -7.83 7.13 2.07
CA GLY A 24 -8.36 7.62 3.34
C GLY A 24 -7.77 6.90 4.56
N TYR A 25 -7.44 5.62 4.44
CA TYR A 25 -6.95 4.83 5.57
C TYR A 25 -5.47 5.07 5.92
N PHE A 26 -4.57 5.18 4.93
CA PHE A 26 -3.14 5.44 5.19
C PHE A 26 -2.86 6.88 5.65
N SER A 27 -3.60 7.86 5.11
CA SER A 27 -3.48 9.27 5.51
C SER A 27 -3.97 9.52 6.94
N ILE A 28 -4.98 8.78 7.40
CA ILE A 28 -5.50 8.90 8.78
C ILE A 28 -4.46 8.35 9.76
N MET A 29 -3.81 7.22 9.45
CA MET A 29 -2.75 6.69 10.31
C MET A 29 -1.59 7.67 10.49
N SER A 30 -1.03 8.23 9.40
CA SER A 30 0.10 9.16 9.49
C SER A 30 -0.26 10.49 10.16
N ASN A 31 -1.44 11.07 9.88
CA ASN A 31 -1.85 12.35 10.47
C ASN A 31 -2.30 12.24 11.94
N GLU A 32 -2.86 11.09 12.35
CA GLU A 32 -3.31 10.88 13.73
C GLU A 32 -2.19 10.37 14.65
N THR A 33 -1.14 9.73 14.12
CA THR A 33 0.10 9.49 14.88
C THR A 33 0.95 10.75 15.05
N GLU A 34 0.94 11.67 14.08
CA GLU A 34 1.63 12.96 14.21
C GLU A 34 1.02 13.83 15.34
N THR A 35 -0.29 13.74 15.57
CA THR A 35 -0.96 14.54 16.60
C THR A 35 -0.72 14.06 18.03
N SER A 36 -0.20 12.84 18.24
CA SER A 36 0.25 12.36 19.55
C SER A 36 1.74 12.55 19.83
N LEU A 37 2.52 13.07 18.86
CA LEU A 37 3.98 13.15 18.92
C LEU A 37 4.55 14.58 18.96
N ASN A 38 3.73 15.59 19.30
CA ASN A 38 4.21 16.96 19.45
C ASN A 38 5.05 17.14 20.73
N SER A 39 6.30 16.68 20.71
CA SER A 39 7.37 17.17 21.60
C SER A 39 8.32 18.10 20.82
N PRO A 40 8.90 19.15 21.44
CA PRO A 40 9.62 20.20 20.72
C PRO A 40 11.02 19.79 20.19
N ALA A 41 11.37 18.50 20.19
CA ALA A 41 12.73 18.03 19.94
C ALA A 41 13.05 17.67 18.47
N GLN A 42 12.08 17.70 17.55
CA GLN A 42 12.26 17.23 16.18
C GLN A 42 12.92 18.21 15.19
N GLU A 43 13.40 19.39 15.64
CA GLU A 43 13.98 20.37 14.72
C GLU A 43 15.38 20.02 14.16
N LYS A 44 15.92 18.82 14.43
CA LYS A 44 17.29 18.46 14.06
C LYS A 44 17.52 17.08 13.44
N VAL A 45 16.58 16.52 12.69
CA VAL A 45 16.92 15.48 11.68
C VAL A 45 15.99 15.57 10.47
N GLN A 46 16.10 16.64 9.69
CA GLN A 46 15.59 16.66 8.31
C GLN A 46 16.75 16.83 7.34
N ARG A 47 17.41 15.72 6.98
CA ARG A 47 17.88 15.56 5.59
C ARG A 47 16.84 14.72 4.86
N GLY A 48 15.67 15.33 4.68
CA GLY A 48 14.64 14.79 3.81
C GLY A 48 15.09 14.84 2.35
N PHE A 49 14.50 13.94 1.55
CA PHE A 49 14.51 14.00 0.09
C PHE A 49 14.43 15.45 -0.40
N SER A 50 15.45 15.94 -1.10
CA SER A 50 15.39 17.31 -1.60
C SER A 50 14.47 17.39 -2.81
N ILE A 51 13.87 18.55 -3.03
CA ILE A 51 13.11 18.85 -4.26
C ILE A 51 13.97 18.58 -5.50
N HIS A 52 15.29 18.77 -5.40
CA HIS A 52 16.24 18.50 -6.48
C HIS A 52 16.42 17.00 -6.75
N ASP A 53 16.40 16.16 -5.72
CA ASP A 53 16.46 14.70 -5.85
C ASP A 53 15.19 14.17 -6.52
N ALA A 54 14.02 14.65 -6.08
CA ALA A 54 12.74 14.35 -6.71
C ALA A 54 12.71 14.78 -8.19
N TYR A 55 13.25 15.97 -8.51
CA TYR A 55 13.30 16.50 -9.88
C TYR A 55 14.30 15.74 -10.77
N SER A 56 15.41 15.29 -10.21
CA SER A 56 16.44 14.51 -10.93
C SER A 56 15.95 13.10 -11.24
N ILE A 57 15.24 12.47 -10.30
CA ILE A 57 14.53 11.19 -10.53
C ILE A 57 13.49 11.38 -11.64
N MET A 58 12.64 12.41 -11.54
CA MET A 58 11.63 12.74 -12.56
C MET A 58 12.21 12.97 -13.96
N LYS A 59 13.38 13.62 -14.06
CA LYS A 59 14.03 13.93 -15.34
C LYS A 59 14.76 12.71 -15.94
N SER A 60 15.23 11.78 -15.11
CA SER A 60 15.89 10.55 -15.55
C SER A 60 14.90 9.45 -15.96
N SER A 61 13.70 9.47 -15.39
CA SER A 61 12.58 8.61 -15.71
C SER A 61 11.79 9.19 -16.88
N GLY A 62 12.35 9.14 -18.09
CA GLY A 62 11.58 9.47 -19.29
C GLY A 62 10.24 8.73 -19.31
N THR A 63 9.19 9.33 -19.89
CA THR A 63 7.82 8.79 -19.91
C THR A 63 7.81 7.38 -20.53
N LYS A 64 7.88 6.35 -19.68
CA LYS A 64 7.79 4.95 -20.11
C LYS A 64 6.31 4.59 -20.16
N PHE A 65 5.62 5.01 -21.23
CA PHE A 65 4.31 4.44 -21.53
C PHE A 65 4.50 2.93 -21.72
N SER A 66 3.72 2.13 -21.00
CA SER A 66 3.86 0.68 -21.04
C SER A 66 3.44 0.16 -22.41
N VAL A 67 4.23 -0.79 -22.94
CA VAL A 67 3.87 -1.53 -24.15
C VAL A 67 2.61 -2.34 -23.84
N GLY A 68 1.56 -2.18 -24.66
CA GLY A 68 0.29 -2.88 -24.47
C GLY A 68 -0.73 -2.16 -23.58
N ASN A 69 -0.63 -0.84 -23.44
CA ASN A 69 -1.66 -0.05 -22.76
C ASN A 69 -3.02 -0.13 -23.48
N LEU A 70 -4.09 0.18 -22.73
CA LEU A 70 -5.46 0.05 -23.23
C LEU A 70 -5.88 1.20 -24.18
N ALA A 71 -5.07 2.26 -24.29
CA ALA A 71 -5.33 3.36 -25.23
C ALA A 71 -5.25 2.93 -26.70
N THR A 72 -4.34 2.00 -27.02
CA THR A 72 -4.15 1.49 -28.40
C THR A 72 -5.37 0.77 -29.00
N VAL A 73 -6.37 0.43 -28.16
CA VAL A 73 -7.57 -0.30 -28.55
C VAL A 73 -8.86 0.48 -28.24
N SER A 74 -8.77 1.77 -27.90
CA SER A 74 -9.93 2.57 -27.49
C SER A 74 -10.55 3.34 -28.67
N GLU A 75 -11.32 2.65 -29.52
CA GLU A 75 -11.92 3.29 -30.72
C GLU A 75 -13.38 3.76 -30.56
N ASN A 76 -14.07 3.50 -29.42
CA ASN A 76 -15.47 3.91 -29.22
C ASN A 76 -15.84 4.20 -27.76
N LEU A 77 -15.40 5.34 -27.23
CA LEU A 77 -15.55 5.73 -25.81
C LEU A 77 -16.97 6.19 -25.39
N ASP A 78 -17.92 6.34 -26.33
CA ASP A 78 -19.26 6.89 -26.03
C ASP A 78 -20.29 5.87 -25.52
N LYS A 79 -19.89 4.60 -25.33
CA LYS A 79 -20.80 3.51 -24.93
C LYS A 79 -20.52 3.00 -23.53
N ARG A 80 -21.58 2.92 -22.73
CA ARG A 80 -21.57 2.20 -21.46
C ARG A 80 -21.78 0.71 -21.71
N VAL A 81 -20.98 -0.12 -21.05
CA VAL A 81 -21.14 -1.57 -21.00
C VAL A 81 -21.56 -1.96 -19.60
N ASP A 82 -22.71 -2.61 -19.48
CA ASP A 82 -23.21 -3.17 -18.22
C ASP A 82 -23.19 -4.69 -18.27
N THR A 83 -22.76 -5.29 -17.17
CA THR A 83 -22.86 -6.71 -16.86
C THR A 83 -23.61 -6.89 -15.53
N GLU A 84 -23.71 -8.12 -15.03
CA GLU A 84 -24.35 -8.36 -13.73
C GLU A 84 -23.56 -7.69 -12.61
N ARG A 85 -22.23 -7.84 -12.63
CA ARG A 85 -21.33 -7.31 -11.61
C ARG A 85 -20.72 -5.96 -11.95
N TYR A 86 -20.42 -5.67 -13.21
CA TYR A 86 -19.65 -4.48 -13.58
C TYR A 86 -20.42 -3.50 -14.45
N SER A 87 -20.05 -2.22 -14.35
CA SER A 87 -20.38 -1.18 -15.34
C SER A 87 -19.10 -0.49 -15.78
N ILE A 88 -18.89 -0.36 -17.09
CA ILE A 88 -17.74 0.32 -17.69
C ILE A 88 -18.26 1.48 -18.53
N GLU A 89 -17.80 2.69 -18.26
CA GLU A 89 -18.19 3.90 -19.00
C GLU A 89 -17.08 4.95 -18.99
N SER A 90 -17.13 5.88 -19.93
CA SER A 90 -16.29 7.07 -19.86
C SER A 90 -16.66 7.93 -18.66
N THR A 91 -15.66 8.49 -17.97
CA THR A 91 -15.94 9.40 -16.84
C THR A 91 -15.99 10.85 -17.32
N SER A 92 -16.95 11.62 -16.80
CA SER A 92 -17.02 13.07 -17.02
C SER A 92 -16.06 13.84 -16.10
N GLU A 93 -15.44 13.18 -15.12
CA GLU A 93 -14.53 13.82 -14.17
C GLU A 93 -13.20 14.23 -14.82
N ILE A 94 -12.67 13.38 -15.70
CA ILE A 94 -11.41 13.57 -16.40
C ILE A 94 -11.57 13.12 -17.86
N ALA A 95 -11.38 14.05 -18.81
CA ALA A 95 -11.50 13.76 -20.23
C ALA A 95 -10.50 12.68 -20.67
N GLY A 96 -10.97 11.70 -21.44
CA GLY A 96 -10.16 10.58 -21.92
C GLY A 96 -9.97 9.44 -20.90
N TYR A 97 -10.48 9.60 -19.68
CA TYR A 97 -10.49 8.53 -18.69
C TYR A 97 -11.83 7.79 -18.73
N TRP A 98 -11.82 6.60 -18.15
CA TRP A 98 -12.94 5.68 -18.04
C TRP A 98 -12.99 5.15 -16.61
N GLN A 99 -14.15 4.61 -16.24
CA GLN A 99 -14.38 4.06 -14.92
C GLN A 99 -14.96 2.67 -15.00
N ILE A 100 -14.59 1.84 -14.04
CA ILE A 100 -15.18 0.53 -13.76
C ILE A 100 -15.89 0.64 -12.42
N TYR A 101 -17.18 0.37 -12.39
CA TYR A 101 -17.95 0.24 -11.16
C TYR A 101 -18.24 -1.24 -10.89
N ASP A 102 -17.72 -1.76 -9.78
CA ASP A 102 -18.05 -3.08 -9.24
C ASP A 102 -19.29 -2.93 -8.34
N LYS A 103 -20.43 -3.45 -8.82
CA LYS A 103 -21.74 -3.42 -8.16
C LYS A 103 -21.77 -4.30 -6.92
N THR A 104 -21.03 -5.41 -6.91
CA THR A 104 -20.95 -6.33 -5.77
C THR A 104 -20.22 -5.68 -4.60
N LEU A 105 -19.10 -5.02 -4.87
CA LEU A 105 -18.28 -4.39 -3.83
C LEU A 105 -18.69 -2.95 -3.52
N ASN A 106 -19.50 -2.35 -4.40
CA ASN A 106 -19.87 -0.94 -4.43
C ASN A 106 -18.63 -0.04 -4.49
N GLN A 107 -17.74 -0.30 -5.46
CA GLN A 107 -16.47 0.40 -5.64
C GLN A 107 -16.29 0.88 -7.08
N THR A 108 -15.70 2.07 -7.23
CA THR A 108 -15.40 2.67 -8.53
C THR A 108 -13.90 2.82 -8.71
N PHE A 109 -13.39 2.38 -9.87
CA PHE A 109 -12.01 2.50 -10.28
C PHE A 109 -11.94 3.42 -11.49
N VAL A 110 -11.27 4.56 -11.36
CA VAL A 110 -11.05 5.51 -12.47
C VAL A 110 -9.66 5.25 -13.07
N LEU A 111 -9.61 5.09 -14.39
CA LEU A 111 -8.44 4.57 -15.09
C LEU A 111 -8.00 5.51 -16.21
N ASN A 112 -6.69 5.68 -16.39
CA ASN A 112 -6.13 6.27 -17.60
C ASN A 112 -5.82 5.13 -18.59
N PRO A 113 -6.44 5.07 -19.78
CA PRO A 113 -6.11 4.02 -20.75
C PRO A 113 -4.63 4.06 -21.20
N ASP A 114 -3.95 5.20 -21.16
CA ASP A 114 -2.54 5.34 -21.57
C ASP A 114 -1.55 4.67 -20.61
N THR A 115 -1.93 4.50 -19.34
CA THR A 115 -1.07 3.94 -18.29
C THR A 115 -1.69 2.70 -17.63
N THR A 116 -2.81 2.21 -18.14
CA THR A 116 -3.43 0.97 -17.68
C THR A 116 -3.09 -0.17 -18.63
N THR A 117 -2.73 -1.32 -18.05
CA THR A 117 -2.44 -2.57 -18.76
C THR A 117 -3.29 -3.71 -18.22
N LEU A 118 -3.56 -4.70 -19.06
CA LEU A 118 -4.04 -6.01 -18.62
C LEU A 118 -2.82 -6.92 -18.45
N GLN A 119 -2.60 -7.43 -17.24
CA GLN A 119 -1.47 -8.29 -16.92
C GLN A 119 -1.95 -9.67 -16.49
N THR A 120 -1.24 -10.71 -16.92
CA THR A 120 -1.58 -12.11 -16.60
C THR A 120 -0.54 -12.68 -15.65
N ASP A 121 -0.99 -13.24 -14.53
CA ASP A 121 -0.19 -14.14 -13.71
C ASP A 121 -0.01 -15.46 -14.48
N THR A 122 1.21 -15.74 -14.94
CA THR A 122 1.52 -16.94 -15.72
C THR A 122 1.47 -18.25 -14.90
N ASN A 123 1.42 -18.18 -13.57
CA ASN A 123 1.30 -19.35 -12.72
C ASN A 123 -0.14 -19.82 -12.57
N THR A 124 -1.09 -18.87 -12.48
CA THR A 124 -2.51 -19.16 -12.25
C THR A 124 -3.41 -18.88 -13.45
N ASN A 125 -2.89 -18.21 -14.47
CA ASN A 125 -3.63 -17.64 -15.60
C ASN A 125 -4.69 -16.60 -15.22
N LYS A 126 -4.60 -16.01 -14.01
CA LYS A 126 -5.45 -14.91 -13.59
C LYS A 126 -5.03 -13.60 -14.27
N ASN A 127 -6.01 -12.76 -14.58
CA ASN A 127 -5.77 -11.44 -15.17
C ASN A 127 -5.97 -10.33 -14.13
N TYR A 128 -5.21 -9.26 -14.27
CA TYR A 128 -5.24 -8.09 -13.41
C TYR A 128 -5.17 -6.82 -14.25
N ILE A 129 -6.02 -5.85 -13.93
CA ILE A 129 -5.93 -4.50 -14.47
C ILE A 129 -4.95 -3.74 -13.59
N VAL A 130 -3.85 -3.30 -14.17
CA VAL A 130 -2.79 -2.57 -13.47
C VAL A 130 -2.74 -1.16 -14.02
N PHE A 131 -3.19 -0.20 -13.20
CA PHE A 131 -3.06 1.23 -13.47
C PHE A 131 -1.72 1.71 -12.92
N GLN A 132 -0.86 2.22 -13.80
CA GLN A 132 0.48 2.68 -13.44
C GLN A 132 0.52 4.21 -13.33
N ASN A 133 1.33 4.70 -12.38
CA ASN A 133 1.70 6.10 -12.31
C ASN A 133 2.67 6.48 -13.44
N VAL A 134 3.05 7.75 -13.52
CA VAL A 134 3.97 8.27 -14.55
C VAL A 134 5.38 7.67 -14.50
N PHE A 135 5.74 6.99 -13.41
CA PHE A 135 7.01 6.30 -13.22
C PHE A 135 6.94 4.81 -13.57
N GLY A 136 5.75 4.30 -13.93
CA GLY A 136 5.52 2.89 -14.27
C GLY A 136 5.23 2.00 -13.07
N GLU A 137 5.12 2.55 -11.86
CA GLU A 137 4.73 1.79 -10.67
C GLU A 137 3.22 1.67 -10.59
N PRO A 138 2.65 0.55 -10.12
CA PRO A 138 1.22 0.45 -9.95
C PRO A 138 0.74 1.49 -8.94
N GLU A 139 -0.31 2.19 -9.30
CA GLU A 139 -1.05 3.07 -8.41
C GLU A 139 -2.31 2.38 -7.93
N ASN A 140 -2.94 1.59 -8.79
CA ASN A 140 -4.10 0.77 -8.45
C ASN A 140 -4.09 -0.55 -9.22
N VAL A 141 -4.60 -1.61 -8.58
CA VAL A 141 -4.65 -2.96 -9.15
C VAL A 141 -6.01 -3.56 -8.85
N MET A 142 -6.61 -4.18 -9.86
CA MET A 142 -7.89 -4.87 -9.75
C MET A 142 -7.77 -6.26 -10.36
N TYR A 143 -8.30 -7.28 -9.68
CA TYR A 143 -8.48 -8.59 -10.30
C TYR A 143 -9.53 -8.52 -11.40
N ALA A 144 -9.20 -9.03 -12.59
CA ALA A 144 -10.08 -9.06 -13.74
C ALA A 144 -10.55 -10.48 -14.02
N ASP A 145 -11.73 -10.80 -13.48
CA ASP A 145 -12.42 -12.05 -13.81
C ASP A 145 -12.88 -12.09 -15.28
N ASN A 146 -13.39 -13.25 -15.70
CA ASN A 146 -13.81 -13.47 -17.08
C ASN A 146 -14.95 -12.53 -17.51
N GLU A 147 -15.84 -12.16 -16.58
CA GLU A 147 -16.94 -11.21 -16.85
C GLU A 147 -16.37 -9.82 -17.14
N LEU A 148 -15.44 -9.34 -16.31
CA LEU A 148 -14.80 -8.04 -16.50
C LEU A 148 -13.95 -8.00 -17.77
N VAL A 149 -13.16 -9.04 -18.05
CA VAL A 149 -12.38 -9.13 -19.30
C VAL A 149 -13.31 -9.13 -20.53
N GLY A 150 -14.44 -9.84 -20.46
CA GLY A 150 -15.46 -9.82 -21.51
C GLY A 150 -16.08 -8.44 -21.70
N ALA A 151 -16.44 -7.76 -20.61
CA ALA A 151 -16.97 -6.40 -20.63
C ALA A 151 -15.96 -5.40 -21.21
N LEU A 152 -14.67 -5.52 -20.84
CA LEU A 152 -13.60 -4.69 -21.39
C LEU A 152 -13.45 -4.86 -22.90
N LYS A 153 -13.50 -6.10 -23.41
CA LYS A 153 -13.46 -6.37 -24.85
C LYS A 153 -14.61 -5.70 -25.60
N GLN A 154 -15.82 -5.76 -25.04
CA GLN A 154 -16.99 -5.09 -25.61
C GLN A 154 -16.84 -3.57 -25.57
N PHE A 155 -16.36 -3.01 -24.46
CA PHE A 155 -16.16 -1.58 -24.28
C PHE A 155 -15.11 -1.04 -25.25
N LEU A 156 -13.99 -1.75 -25.40
CA LEU A 156 -12.90 -1.43 -26.31
C LEU A 156 -13.19 -1.83 -27.77
N ASN A 157 -14.30 -2.52 -28.04
CA ASN A 157 -14.67 -3.02 -29.37
C ASN A 157 -13.54 -3.86 -30.03
N THR A 158 -13.00 -4.83 -29.28
CA THR A 158 -11.92 -5.72 -29.74
C THR A 158 -12.18 -7.17 -29.36
N ASP A 159 -11.76 -8.12 -30.20
CA ASP A 159 -11.84 -9.56 -29.91
C ASP A 159 -10.78 -10.03 -28.89
N SER A 160 -9.67 -9.30 -28.79
CA SER A 160 -8.55 -9.61 -27.91
C SER A 160 -7.89 -8.36 -27.35
N ILE A 161 -7.56 -8.40 -26.06
CA ILE A 161 -6.79 -7.35 -25.38
C ILE A 161 -5.36 -7.90 -25.23
N PRO A 162 -4.32 -7.17 -25.69
CA PRO A 162 -2.94 -7.55 -25.44
C PRO A 162 -2.67 -7.67 -23.93
N THR A 163 -1.94 -8.70 -23.52
CA THR A 163 -1.53 -8.88 -22.12
C THR A 163 -0.02 -8.88 -21.96
N THR A 164 0.44 -8.47 -20.78
CA THR A 164 1.84 -8.58 -20.35
C THR A 164 1.95 -9.49 -19.13
N SER A 165 3.15 -9.97 -18.78
CA SER A 165 3.32 -10.85 -17.62
C SER A 165 3.34 -10.06 -16.32
N LEU A 166 2.51 -10.44 -15.36
CA LEU A 166 2.51 -9.86 -14.01
C LEU A 166 3.73 -10.32 -13.19
N ASN A 167 4.16 -11.57 -13.38
CA ASN A 167 5.10 -12.24 -12.49
C ASN A 167 6.54 -11.75 -12.58
N GLU A 168 6.89 -10.90 -13.54
CA GLU A 168 8.26 -10.38 -13.63
C GLU A 168 8.60 -9.49 -12.44
N ASN A 169 7.64 -8.69 -11.97
CA ASN A 169 7.86 -7.65 -10.96
C ASN A 169 7.13 -7.90 -9.62
N TYR A 170 6.18 -8.84 -9.58
CA TYR A 170 5.31 -9.02 -8.42
C TYR A 170 5.24 -10.46 -7.90
N VAL A 171 4.86 -10.58 -6.63
CA VAL A 171 4.45 -11.83 -5.97
C VAL A 171 3.00 -11.67 -5.53
N ILE A 172 2.22 -12.76 -5.60
CA ILE A 172 0.90 -12.82 -5.00
C ILE A 172 1.02 -13.62 -3.71
N ASP A 173 0.54 -13.03 -2.61
CA ASP A 173 0.43 -13.68 -1.31
C ASP A 173 -1.06 -13.76 -0.91
N ILE A 174 -1.43 -14.75 -0.10
CA ILE A 174 -2.82 -14.95 0.31
C ILE A 174 -2.89 -14.96 1.83
N ASN A 175 -3.62 -13.99 2.38
CA ASN A 175 -3.88 -13.98 3.82
C ASN A 175 -4.79 -15.15 4.18
N LYS A 176 -4.32 -16.05 5.06
CA LYS A 176 -5.06 -17.28 5.41
C LYS A 176 -6.36 -17.04 6.17
N PHE A 177 -6.47 -15.93 6.90
CA PHE A 177 -7.67 -15.62 7.68
C PHE A 177 -8.78 -15.06 6.80
N THR A 178 -8.44 -14.10 5.93
CA THR A 178 -9.43 -13.42 5.09
C THR A 178 -9.62 -14.07 3.72
N GLY A 179 -8.65 -14.87 3.27
CA GLY A 179 -8.60 -15.40 1.91
C GLY A 179 -8.33 -14.33 0.85
N ILE A 180 -7.94 -13.11 1.24
CA ILE A 180 -7.65 -12.00 0.33
C ILE A 180 -6.25 -12.19 -0.27
N GLU A 181 -6.16 -12.04 -1.58
CA GLU A 181 -4.89 -12.00 -2.30
C GLU A 181 -4.27 -10.60 -2.21
N SER A 182 -2.97 -10.50 -2.00
CA SER A 182 -2.23 -9.25 -2.02
C SER A 182 -1.17 -9.32 -3.11
N LEU A 183 -1.21 -8.38 -4.07
CA LEU A 183 -0.12 -8.18 -5.01
C LEU A 183 1.00 -7.41 -4.29
N LYS A 184 2.21 -7.96 -4.25
CA LYS A 184 3.37 -7.36 -3.56
C LYS A 184 4.54 -7.17 -4.52
N VAL A 185 5.28 -6.08 -4.39
CA VAL A 185 6.48 -5.83 -5.22
C VAL A 185 7.60 -6.79 -4.83
N LYS A 186 8.17 -7.52 -5.79
CA LYS A 186 9.28 -8.46 -5.54
C LYS A 186 10.48 -7.74 -4.92
N GLY A 187 10.90 -8.21 -3.75
CA GLY A 187 12.03 -7.66 -3.03
C GLY A 187 11.82 -6.25 -2.52
N ASN A 188 10.56 -5.78 -2.41
CA ASN A 188 10.15 -4.58 -1.70
C ASN A 188 8.72 -4.75 -1.15
N GLU A 189 8.40 -5.96 -0.71
CA GLU A 189 7.03 -6.39 -0.38
C GLU A 189 6.45 -5.60 0.81
N GLY A 190 7.29 -4.97 1.63
CA GLY A 190 6.87 -4.12 2.75
C GLY A 190 6.47 -2.70 2.37
N ALA A 191 6.88 -2.19 1.20
CA ALA A 191 6.62 -0.80 0.80
C ALA A 191 5.47 -0.64 -0.21
N GLY A 192 5.01 -1.73 -0.83
CA GLY A 192 3.97 -1.69 -1.85
C GLY A 192 3.20 -3.00 -1.93
N SER A 193 1.93 -2.95 -1.53
CA SER A 193 1.00 -4.05 -1.65
C SER A 193 -0.42 -3.57 -2.01
N TRP A 194 -1.11 -4.33 -2.85
CA TRP A 194 -2.51 -4.08 -3.20
C TRP A 194 -3.36 -5.29 -2.77
N ASN A 195 -4.23 -5.09 -1.78
CA ASN A 195 -5.19 -6.10 -1.33
C ASN A 195 -6.33 -6.20 -2.35
N LEU A 196 -6.53 -7.38 -2.92
CA LEU A 196 -7.45 -7.64 -4.02
C LEU A 196 -8.72 -8.29 -3.47
N ILE A 197 -9.59 -7.46 -2.89
CA ILE A 197 -10.92 -7.90 -2.42
C ILE A 197 -11.76 -8.22 -3.66
N CYS A 198 -12.20 -9.46 -3.76
CA CYS A 198 -12.90 -9.99 -4.94
C CYS A 198 -14.36 -10.31 -4.68
N ASN A 199 -14.81 -10.43 -3.42
CA ASN A 199 -16.18 -10.78 -3.09
C ASN A 199 -16.60 -10.25 -1.71
N GLN A 200 -17.90 -10.41 -1.42
CA GLN A 200 -18.52 -9.94 -0.19
C GLN A 200 -18.05 -10.73 1.06
N GLU A 201 -17.78 -12.04 0.93
CA GLU A 201 -17.25 -12.87 2.02
C GLU A 201 -15.88 -12.37 2.50
N GLN A 202 -14.98 -12.04 1.57
CA GLN A 202 -13.67 -11.45 1.89
C GLN A 202 -13.82 -10.08 2.57
N LYS A 203 -14.78 -9.26 2.15
CA LYS A 203 -15.08 -7.96 2.77
C LYS A 203 -15.58 -8.14 4.21
N GLU A 204 -16.43 -9.14 4.44
CA GLU A 204 -16.93 -9.50 5.78
C GLU A 204 -15.79 -10.03 6.67
N LYS A 205 -14.90 -10.86 6.12
CA LYS A 205 -13.72 -11.35 6.85
C LYS A 205 -12.73 -10.24 7.19
N LEU A 206 -12.54 -9.26 6.30
CA LEU A 206 -11.74 -8.08 6.61
C LEU A 206 -12.37 -7.24 7.73
N GLN A 207 -13.69 -7.07 7.71
CA GLN A 207 -14.41 -6.39 8.79
C GLN A 207 -14.33 -7.17 10.11
N GLU A 208 -14.40 -8.50 10.07
CA GLU A 208 -14.18 -9.37 11.24
C GLU A 208 -12.77 -9.14 11.82
N LEU A 209 -11.75 -9.08 10.96
CA LEU A 209 -10.38 -8.79 11.36
C LEU A 209 -10.25 -7.40 12.00
N ALA A 210 -10.87 -6.38 11.42
CA ALA A 210 -10.91 -5.03 11.99
C ALA A 210 -11.56 -5.01 13.39
N ASN A 211 -12.67 -5.72 13.56
CA ASN A 211 -13.33 -5.83 14.86
C ASN A 211 -12.42 -6.49 15.91
N LEU A 212 -11.65 -7.52 15.53
CA LEU A 212 -10.67 -8.15 16.41
C LEU A 212 -9.58 -7.18 16.87
N TYR A 213 -9.08 -6.31 15.97
CA TYR A 213 -8.12 -5.27 16.34
C TYR A 213 -8.68 -4.29 17.36
N LYS A 214 -9.91 -3.82 17.14
CA LYS A 214 -10.60 -2.88 18.03
C LYS A 214 -10.90 -3.48 19.41
N GLU A 215 -11.30 -4.75 19.44
CA GLU A 215 -11.57 -5.46 20.70
C GLU A 215 -10.29 -5.76 21.48
N LYS A 216 -9.23 -6.25 20.81
CA LYS A 216 -7.99 -6.67 21.47
C LYS A 216 -7.12 -5.49 21.90
N TYR A 217 -7.10 -4.40 21.14
CA TYR A 217 -6.21 -3.25 21.38
C TYR A 217 -6.96 -1.93 21.55
N PRO A 218 -7.87 -1.79 22.54
CA PRO A 218 -8.75 -0.63 22.65
C PRO A 218 -8.04 0.70 22.95
N ASN A 219 -6.79 0.68 23.44
CA ASN A 219 -6.03 1.90 23.71
C ASN A 219 -5.28 2.38 22.45
N LEU A 220 -4.93 1.47 21.55
CA LEU A 220 -4.30 1.78 20.25
C LEU A 220 -5.35 2.06 19.17
N VAL A 221 -6.43 1.28 19.12
CA VAL A 221 -7.41 1.27 18.03
C VAL A 221 -8.70 1.96 18.47
N LYS A 222 -8.74 3.28 18.28
CA LYS A 222 -9.82 4.13 18.81
C LYS A 222 -11.01 4.29 17.88
N THR A 223 -10.82 4.07 16.58
CA THR A 223 -11.85 4.29 15.57
C THR A 223 -11.99 3.08 14.65
N ASP A 224 -13.16 2.97 14.01
CA ASP A 224 -13.39 1.94 12.98
C ASP A 224 -12.46 2.13 11.78
N GLY A 225 -12.07 3.38 11.51
CA GLY A 225 -11.07 3.72 10.50
C GLY A 225 -9.70 3.11 10.80
N MET A 226 -9.20 3.30 12.02
CA MET A 226 -7.94 2.70 12.47
C MET A 226 -8.02 1.16 12.47
N ALA A 227 -9.13 0.61 12.94
CA ALA A 227 -9.36 -0.83 12.97
C ALA A 227 -9.26 -1.46 11.56
N MET A 228 -9.91 -0.83 10.58
CA MET A 228 -9.82 -1.25 9.19
C MET A 228 -8.40 -1.06 8.63
N GLY A 229 -7.72 0.04 8.96
CA GLY A 229 -6.34 0.26 8.54
C GLY A 229 -5.38 -0.82 9.02
N PHE A 230 -5.48 -1.26 10.27
CA PHE A 230 -4.68 -2.38 10.79
C PHE A 230 -5.06 -3.72 10.17
N ALA A 231 -6.34 -3.96 9.93
CA ALA A 231 -6.79 -5.18 9.25
C ALA A 231 -6.22 -5.25 7.81
N ASP A 232 -6.28 -4.14 7.07
CA ASP A 232 -5.69 -4.03 5.73
C ASP A 232 -4.17 -4.23 5.76
N ALA A 233 -3.48 -3.62 6.72
CA ALA A 233 -2.05 -3.78 6.91
C ALA A 233 -1.67 -5.23 7.26
N GLU A 234 -2.47 -5.95 8.05
CA GLU A 234 -2.23 -7.38 8.34
C GLU A 234 -2.44 -8.25 7.10
N VAL A 235 -3.47 -7.97 6.30
CA VAL A 235 -3.69 -8.67 5.02
C VAL A 235 -2.52 -8.42 4.07
N ALA A 236 -2.01 -7.18 4.02
CA ALA A 236 -0.80 -6.82 3.30
C ALA A 236 0.49 -7.45 3.87
N GLY A 237 0.45 -8.02 5.08
CA GLY A 237 1.60 -8.57 5.78
C GLY A 237 2.53 -7.51 6.36
N GLN A 238 2.03 -6.29 6.58
CA GLN A 238 2.72 -5.16 7.20
C GLN A 238 2.42 -5.04 8.70
N ALA A 239 1.30 -5.59 9.18
CA ALA A 239 0.96 -5.61 10.60
C ALA A 239 0.99 -7.03 11.16
N VAL A 240 1.50 -7.17 12.39
CA VAL A 240 1.51 -8.40 13.15
C VAL A 240 0.93 -8.15 14.53
N ARG A 241 -0.17 -8.83 14.84
CA ARG A 241 -0.77 -8.85 16.18
C ARG A 241 0.08 -9.66 17.14
N THR A 242 0.38 -9.11 18.31
CA THR A 242 1.01 -9.84 19.42
C THR A 242 0.01 -10.05 20.55
N GLU A 243 0.47 -10.51 21.71
CA GLU A 243 -0.43 -10.58 22.85
C GLU A 243 -0.74 -9.20 23.41
N ASN A 244 0.29 -8.36 23.53
CA ASN A 244 0.18 -7.08 24.22
C ASN A 244 0.12 -5.86 23.28
N GLY A 245 0.30 -6.03 21.97
CA GLY A 245 0.40 -4.91 21.06
C GLY A 245 0.38 -5.28 19.59
N ILE A 246 0.85 -4.34 18.77
CA ILE A 246 0.87 -4.43 17.31
C ILE A 246 2.27 -4.06 16.81
N MET A 247 2.89 -4.95 16.04
CA MET A 247 4.10 -4.63 15.28
C MET A 247 3.73 -4.20 13.86
N LEU A 248 4.41 -3.16 13.36
CA LEU A 248 4.29 -2.66 11.99
C LEU A 248 5.63 -2.70 11.28
N ILE A 249 5.59 -3.11 10.01
CA ILE A 249 6.72 -3.15 9.08
C ILE A 249 6.44 -2.12 7.99
N ALA A 250 7.22 -1.05 7.96
CA ALA A 250 7.13 0.02 6.98
C ALA A 250 8.27 -0.09 5.94
N CYS A 251 8.35 0.85 4.98
CA CYS A 251 9.41 0.85 3.97
C CYS A 251 10.81 1.20 4.51
N ASN A 252 10.87 1.86 5.67
CA ASN A 252 12.10 2.37 6.27
C ASN A 252 12.16 2.12 7.79
N GLY A 253 11.29 1.28 8.32
CA GLY A 253 11.23 1.06 9.75
C GLY A 253 10.46 -0.17 10.18
N LEU A 254 10.71 -0.56 11.42
CA LEU A 254 10.05 -1.62 12.16
C LEU A 254 9.68 -1.04 13.52
N ASN A 255 8.41 -1.13 13.91
CA ASN A 255 7.98 -0.61 15.19
C ASN A 255 7.00 -1.52 15.88
N TYR A 256 6.98 -1.44 17.20
CA TYR A 256 6.02 -2.11 18.06
C TYR A 256 5.33 -1.08 18.94
N MET A 257 4.01 -1.19 19.02
CA MET A 257 3.16 -0.37 19.87
C MET A 257 2.51 -1.27 20.91
N ASP A 258 2.84 -1.03 22.18
CA ASP A 258 2.20 -1.74 23.29
C ASP A 258 0.85 -1.10 23.61
N ASN A 259 -0.18 -1.93 23.79
CA ASN A 259 -1.53 -1.45 24.03
C ASN A 259 -1.76 -0.98 25.47
N VAL A 260 -0.97 -1.41 26.45
CA VAL A 260 -1.19 -1.05 27.86
C VAL A 260 -0.14 -0.06 28.35
N ASP A 261 1.11 -0.27 27.96
CA ASP A 261 2.26 0.43 28.50
C ASP A 261 3.11 1.05 27.39
N PRO A 262 2.84 2.32 27.01
CA PRO A 262 3.54 2.99 25.92
C PRO A 262 5.07 3.00 26.06
N SER A 263 5.62 2.93 27.27
CA SER A 263 7.06 2.88 27.52
C SER A 263 7.74 1.61 26.97
N LYS A 264 6.95 0.54 26.72
CA LYS A 264 7.42 -0.70 26.07
C LYS A 264 7.38 -0.66 24.55
N SER A 265 6.81 0.39 23.97
CA SER A 265 6.82 0.59 22.53
C SER A 265 8.22 0.91 22.06
N TRP A 266 8.56 0.49 20.85
CA TRP A 266 9.89 0.70 20.29
C TRP A 266 9.83 0.89 18.78
N HIS A 267 10.89 1.50 18.26
CA HIS A 267 11.03 1.83 16.85
C HIS A 267 12.49 1.66 16.40
N ILE A 268 12.66 0.99 15.27
CA ILE A 268 13.91 0.77 14.56
C ILE A 268 13.75 1.34 13.16
N MET A 269 14.67 2.21 12.76
CA MET A 269 14.80 2.74 11.40
C MET A 269 15.82 1.94 10.62
N TYR A 270 15.58 1.76 9.33
CA TYR A 270 16.55 1.24 8.37
C TYR A 270 16.46 2.02 7.06
N SER A 271 17.44 1.84 6.18
CA SER A 271 17.50 2.57 4.91
C SER A 271 16.31 2.21 4.02
N ILE A 272 15.65 3.22 3.46
CA ILE A 272 14.62 3.01 2.42
C ILE A 272 15.20 2.34 1.15
N ASN A 273 16.52 2.37 0.99
CA ASN A 273 17.20 1.72 -0.13
C ASN A 273 17.46 0.21 0.13
N ASP A 274 17.27 -0.28 1.35
CA ASP A 274 17.41 -1.71 1.69
C ASP A 274 16.12 -2.45 1.35
N THR A 275 15.92 -2.69 0.06
CA THR A 275 14.64 -3.21 -0.44
C THR A 275 14.32 -4.62 0.11
N ASP A 276 15.34 -5.40 0.48
CA ASP A 276 15.18 -6.75 1.01
C ASP A 276 14.84 -6.84 2.51
N MET A 277 14.74 -5.70 3.21
CA MET A 277 14.54 -5.67 4.67
C MET A 277 13.25 -6.37 5.09
N TYR A 278 12.15 -6.18 4.35
CA TYR A 278 10.90 -6.87 4.61
C TYR A 278 11.09 -8.40 4.63
N LYS A 279 11.77 -8.95 3.63
CA LYS A 279 12.03 -10.40 3.56
C LYS A 279 12.85 -10.89 4.74
N LYS A 280 13.87 -10.13 5.15
CA LYS A 280 14.70 -10.47 6.31
C LYS A 280 13.87 -10.50 7.59
N ILE A 281 13.05 -9.48 7.83
CA ILE A 281 12.14 -9.41 8.99
C ILE A 281 11.16 -10.59 8.99
N MET A 282 10.51 -10.87 7.85
CA MET A 282 9.58 -11.99 7.73
C MET A 282 10.29 -13.34 7.92
N ASN A 283 11.49 -13.52 7.37
CA ASN A 283 12.29 -14.74 7.55
C ASN A 283 12.73 -14.94 8.99
N ALA A 284 13.08 -13.87 9.71
CA ALA A 284 13.40 -13.95 11.13
C ALA A 284 12.24 -14.58 11.93
N MET A 285 10.99 -14.26 11.57
CA MET A 285 9.82 -14.84 12.20
C MET A 285 9.52 -16.27 11.73
N THR A 286 9.60 -16.54 10.42
CA THR A 286 9.24 -17.85 9.87
C THR A 286 10.28 -18.93 10.14
N GLU A 287 11.56 -18.57 10.22
CA GLU A 287 12.67 -19.46 10.59
C GLU A 287 12.79 -19.66 12.11
N GLY A 288 11.96 -18.96 12.90
CA GLY A 288 11.90 -19.10 14.35
C GLY A 288 13.02 -18.38 15.12
N TYR A 289 13.70 -17.42 14.50
CA TYR A 289 14.67 -16.55 15.18
C TYR A 289 13.95 -15.57 16.12
N ILE A 290 12.80 -15.04 15.68
CA ILE A 290 11.89 -14.22 16.47
C ILE A 290 10.55 -14.97 16.60
N ILE A 291 10.12 -15.28 17.82
CA ILE A 291 8.86 -16.02 18.06
C ILE A 291 7.98 -15.35 19.11
N GLY A 292 6.68 -15.27 18.84
CA GLY A 292 5.66 -14.85 19.81
C GLY A 292 6.05 -13.59 20.60
N LYS A 293 6.36 -13.76 21.89
CA LYS A 293 6.77 -12.68 22.80
C LYS A 293 8.08 -11.99 22.43
N ASP A 294 8.96 -12.62 21.65
CA ASP A 294 10.20 -11.99 21.19
C ASP A 294 9.90 -10.83 20.25
N ILE A 295 8.76 -10.86 19.55
CA ILE A 295 8.30 -9.74 18.71
C ILE A 295 8.21 -8.47 19.53
N GLU A 296 7.77 -8.53 20.78
CA GLU A 296 7.56 -7.35 21.64
C GLU A 296 8.88 -6.80 22.21
N ASN A 297 10.00 -7.52 22.08
CA ASN A 297 11.28 -7.20 22.72
C ASN A 297 12.29 -6.64 21.71
N VAL A 298 12.56 -5.33 21.80
CA VAL A 298 13.50 -4.66 20.88
C VAL A 298 14.90 -5.26 20.88
N SER A 299 15.42 -5.70 22.04
CA SER A 299 16.78 -6.27 22.11
C SER A 299 16.92 -7.60 21.37
N LYS A 300 15.81 -8.32 21.14
CA LYS A 300 15.80 -9.51 20.27
C LYS A 300 15.96 -9.14 18.81
N TRP A 301 15.30 -8.06 18.38
CA TRP A 301 15.45 -7.50 17.05
C TRP A 301 16.84 -6.91 16.85
N GLU A 302 17.33 -6.08 17.76
CA GLU A 302 18.70 -5.51 17.69
C GLU A 302 19.74 -6.62 17.53
N LYS A 303 19.67 -7.67 18.36
CA LYS A 303 20.54 -8.83 18.24
C LYS A 303 20.43 -9.52 16.87
N TYR A 304 19.23 -9.70 16.33
CA TYR A 304 19.06 -10.26 14.98
C TYR A 304 19.74 -9.38 13.93
N PHE A 305 19.53 -8.07 14.00
CA PHE A 305 20.10 -7.12 13.04
C PHE A 305 21.63 -7.10 13.13
N GLU A 306 22.20 -7.12 14.33
CA GLU A 306 23.65 -7.22 14.56
C GLU A 306 24.23 -8.53 14.01
N GLU A 307 23.63 -9.69 14.34
CA GLU A 307 24.11 -10.99 13.86
C GLU A 307 24.00 -11.18 12.34
N LYS A 308 23.06 -10.47 11.71
CA LYS A 308 22.86 -10.46 10.26
C LYS A 308 23.56 -9.30 9.56
N GLU A 309 24.34 -8.50 10.29
CA GLU A 309 25.07 -7.33 9.78
C GLU A 309 24.16 -6.35 9.03
N LEU A 310 22.92 -6.17 9.52
CA LEU A 310 21.92 -5.26 8.96
C LEU A 310 22.11 -3.86 9.54
N SER A 311 22.13 -2.85 8.69
CA SER A 311 22.20 -1.46 9.13
C SER A 311 20.85 -1.02 9.73
N TYR A 312 20.89 -0.47 10.93
CA TYR A 312 19.71 0.09 11.58
C TYR A 312 20.05 1.22 12.55
N GLU A 313 19.02 1.97 12.92
CA GLU A 313 19.08 3.01 13.96
C GLU A 313 17.92 2.80 14.95
N ARG A 314 18.23 2.73 16.24
CA ARG A 314 17.23 2.69 17.31
C ARG A 314 16.74 4.11 17.61
N ILE A 315 15.44 4.34 17.49
CA ILE A 315 14.82 5.61 17.88
C ILE A 315 14.32 5.53 19.32
N LEU A 316 15.03 6.20 20.22
CA LEU A 316 14.76 6.16 21.66
C LEU A 316 13.61 7.09 22.04
N SER A 317 12.80 6.66 23.01
CA SER A 317 11.80 7.53 23.64
C SER A 317 12.48 8.59 24.53
N ASP A 318 11.73 9.65 24.88
CA ASP A 318 12.22 10.69 25.80
C ASP A 318 12.63 10.07 27.16
N GLU A 319 11.87 9.08 27.66
CA GLU A 319 12.17 8.36 28.90
C GLU A 319 13.48 7.55 28.81
N GLU A 320 13.70 6.86 27.69
CA GLU A 320 14.94 6.11 27.44
C GLU A 320 16.15 7.08 27.34
N LEU A 321 15.96 8.24 26.72
CA LEU A 321 16.99 9.29 26.63
C LEU A 321 17.35 9.88 27.99
N GLU A 322 16.36 10.13 28.85
CA GLU A 322 16.58 10.62 30.21
C GLU A 322 17.38 9.61 31.04
N LEU A 323 17.02 8.33 30.99
CA LEU A 323 17.75 7.26 31.69
C LEU A 323 19.20 7.14 31.22
N LEU A 324 19.45 7.26 29.92
CA LEU A 324 20.81 7.27 29.37
C LEU A 324 21.63 8.47 29.82
N GLN A 325 21.01 9.63 30.02
CA GLN A 325 21.67 10.82 30.54
C GLN A 325 21.99 10.67 32.04
N MET A 326 21.07 10.08 32.82
CA MET A 326 21.28 9.81 34.25
C MET A 326 22.39 8.78 34.51
N ASN A 327 22.50 7.75 33.66
CA ASN A 327 23.54 6.72 33.79
C ASN A 327 24.93 7.14 33.29
N LYS A 328 25.07 8.36 32.73
CA LYS A 328 26.35 8.95 32.31
C LYS A 328 26.97 9.87 33.37
N ILE A 329 26.32 10.05 34.53
CA ILE A 329 26.79 10.82 35.70
C ILE A 329 27.33 9.86 36.75
#